data_AF-A0A2J8KFY8-F1
#
_entry.id   AF-A0A2J8KFY8-F1
#
_cell.length_a   1.000
_cell.length_b   1.000
_cell.length_c   1.000
_cell.angle_alpha   90.00
_cell.angle_beta   90.00
_cell.angle_gamma   90.00
#
_symmetry.space_group_name_H-M   'P 1'
#
loop_
_entity.id
_entity.type
_entity.pdbx_description
1 polymer ?
#
loop_
_entity_poly.entity_id
_entity_poly.type
_entity_poly.pdbx_seq_one_letter_code
_entity_poly.pdbx_strand_id
1 'polypeptide(L)'
;MKFKAEVQSNRGLTKENLVFLAQKLFNNSSSHLEDYSGLSVSWSQFNRENLPGWNYTFWQWFDGVMEVLKKHHKPHWNDGAILGFVNKQQAHDLLINKPDGTFLLRFSDSEIGGITIAWKFDSPERNLWNLKPFTTRDFSIRSLADRLGDLSYLIYVFPDRPKDEVFSKYYTPVLAKAVDGYVKPQIKQVVPEFVNASADAGGSSATYMDQAPSPAVCPQAPYNMYPQK
;
A
#
# COMPACT_ATOMS: atom_id res chain seq x y z
N MET A 1 -17.29 -11.80 14.13
CA MET A 1 -17.96 -10.67 14.83
C MET A 1 -17.03 -9.50 15.15
N LYS A 2 -15.80 -9.72 15.66
CA LYS A 2 -14.86 -8.63 16.02
C LYS A 2 -14.52 -7.66 14.88
N PHE A 3 -14.18 -8.15 13.68
CA PHE A 3 -13.77 -7.30 12.56
C PHE A 3 -14.83 -6.25 12.17
N LYS A 4 -16.09 -6.66 12.02
CA LYS A 4 -17.21 -5.74 11.69
C LYS A 4 -17.40 -4.66 12.77
N ALA A 5 -17.28 -5.05 14.04
CA ALA A 5 -17.42 -4.15 15.17
C ALA A 5 -16.26 -3.14 15.24
N GLU A 6 -15.02 -3.62 15.12
CA GLU A 6 -13.82 -2.79 15.24
C GLU A 6 -13.69 -1.82 14.06
N VAL A 7 -13.90 -2.29 12.84
CA VAL A 7 -13.87 -1.45 11.64
C VAL A 7 -15.14 -0.59 11.51
N GLN A 8 -16.14 -0.81 12.38
CA GLN A 8 -17.45 -0.15 12.33
C GLN A 8 -18.11 -0.23 10.95
N SER A 9 -18.03 -1.42 10.34
CA SER A 9 -18.41 -1.69 8.97
C SER A 9 -19.49 -2.76 8.88
N ASN A 10 -20.43 -2.55 7.96
CA ASN A 10 -21.43 -3.56 7.60
C ASN A 10 -20.84 -4.67 6.72
N ARG A 11 -19.69 -4.42 6.08
CA ARG A 11 -18.95 -5.39 5.26
C ARG A 11 -18.00 -6.21 6.13
N GLY A 12 -18.33 -7.50 6.27
CA GLY A 12 -17.48 -8.46 6.98
C GLY A 12 -16.35 -9.04 6.12
N LEU A 13 -15.71 -10.08 6.66
CA LEU A 13 -14.78 -10.92 5.92
C LEU A 13 -15.57 -11.91 5.06
N THR A 14 -15.21 -12.04 3.79
CA THR A 14 -15.78 -13.06 2.89
C THR A 14 -15.10 -14.42 3.12
N LYS A 15 -15.58 -15.47 2.43
CA LYS A 15 -14.97 -16.80 2.51
C LYS A 15 -13.51 -16.78 2.04
N GLU A 16 -13.23 -16.03 0.97
CA GLU A 16 -11.89 -15.87 0.40
C GLU A 16 -10.95 -15.19 1.40
N ASN A 17 -11.43 -14.16 2.11
CA ASN A 17 -10.67 -13.51 3.17
C ASN A 17 -10.33 -14.49 4.30
N LEU A 18 -11.27 -15.37 4.67
CA LEU A 18 -11.05 -16.37 5.71
C LEU A 18 -10.02 -17.42 5.28
N VAL A 19 -10.05 -17.85 4.01
CA VAL A 19 -9.02 -18.74 3.45
C VAL A 19 -7.64 -18.08 3.53
N PHE A 20 -7.51 -16.82 3.10
CA PHE A 20 -6.24 -16.09 3.21
C PHE A 20 -5.73 -16.02 4.66
N LEU A 21 -6.62 -15.74 5.61
CA LEU A 21 -6.25 -15.67 7.03
C LEU A 21 -5.81 -17.03 7.57
N ALA A 22 -6.49 -18.10 7.17
CA ALA A 22 -6.10 -19.46 7.53
C ALA A 22 -4.75 -19.85 6.92
N GLN A 23 -4.51 -19.56 5.64
CA GLN A 23 -3.22 -19.75 4.97
C GLN A 23 -2.09 -19.03 5.72
N LYS A 24 -2.32 -17.76 6.09
CA LYS A 24 -1.36 -16.95 6.85
C LYS A 24 -1.08 -17.54 8.23
N LEU A 25 -2.13 -17.90 8.97
CA LEU A 25 -2.02 -18.37 10.35
C LEU A 25 -1.37 -19.75 10.45
N PHE A 26 -1.75 -20.68 9.57
CA PHE A 26 -1.24 -22.05 9.57
C PHE A 26 0.01 -22.23 8.71
N ASN A 27 0.45 -21.17 7.99
CA ASN A 27 1.52 -21.23 7.00
C ASN A 27 1.32 -22.39 5.99
N ASN A 28 0.10 -22.51 5.48
CA ASN A 28 -0.34 -23.58 4.58
C ASN A 28 -0.84 -22.96 3.25
N SER A 29 -0.64 -23.68 2.15
CA SER A 29 -0.98 -23.25 0.79
C SER A 29 -2.35 -23.72 0.30
N SER A 30 -3.15 -24.45 1.10
CA SER A 30 -4.49 -24.89 0.66
C SER A 30 -5.40 -23.71 0.31
N SER A 31 -6.10 -23.83 -0.82
CA SER A 31 -7.08 -22.86 -1.30
C SER A 31 -8.51 -23.13 -0.82
N HIS A 32 -8.76 -24.28 -0.19
CA HIS A 32 -10.10 -24.71 0.19
C HIS A 32 -10.36 -24.51 1.68
N LEU A 33 -11.45 -23.81 2.01
CA LEU A 33 -11.79 -23.50 3.40
C LEU A 33 -12.05 -24.76 4.26
N GLU A 34 -12.54 -25.82 3.64
CA GLU A 34 -12.87 -27.10 4.30
C GLU A 34 -11.63 -27.79 4.87
N ASP A 35 -10.46 -27.60 4.26
CA ASP A 35 -9.20 -28.17 4.74
C ASP A 35 -8.79 -27.58 6.11
N TYR A 36 -9.36 -26.43 6.46
CA TYR A 36 -9.10 -25.73 7.72
C TYR A 36 -10.20 -25.94 8.77
N SER A 37 -11.36 -26.53 8.42
CA SER A 37 -12.52 -26.58 9.33
C SER A 37 -12.31 -27.48 10.54
N GLY A 38 -11.40 -28.46 10.45
CA GLY A 38 -11.03 -29.35 11.55
C GLY A 38 -9.80 -28.90 12.35
N LEU A 39 -9.15 -27.81 11.95
CA LEU A 39 -7.92 -27.34 12.60
C LEU A 39 -8.22 -26.51 13.83
N SER A 40 -7.43 -26.71 14.88
CA SER A 40 -7.46 -25.88 16.08
C SER A 40 -6.35 -24.84 16.03
N VAL A 41 -6.64 -23.65 16.56
CA VAL A 41 -5.67 -22.55 16.70
C VAL A 41 -5.32 -22.43 18.17
N SER A 42 -4.05 -22.61 18.52
CA SER A 42 -3.58 -22.37 19.88
C SER A 42 -3.46 -20.86 20.14
N TRP A 43 -3.51 -20.46 21.42
CA TRP A 43 -3.21 -19.07 21.80
C TRP A 43 -1.80 -18.66 21.39
N SER A 44 -0.84 -19.60 21.43
CA SER A 44 0.53 -19.29 21.05
C SER A 44 0.63 -18.95 19.56
N GLN A 45 0.02 -19.75 18.68
CA GLN A 45 -0.05 -19.46 17.25
C GLN A 45 -0.76 -18.13 16.95
N PHE A 46 -1.79 -17.80 17.72
CA PHE A 46 -2.57 -16.59 17.50
C PHE A 46 -1.83 -15.29 17.88
N ASN A 47 -1.16 -15.25 19.04
CA ASN A 47 -0.62 -14.00 19.59
C ASN A 47 0.67 -14.15 20.44
N ARG A 48 1.44 -15.22 20.27
CA ARG A 48 2.74 -15.37 20.97
C ARG A 48 3.88 -15.73 20.04
N GLU A 49 3.62 -16.63 19.10
CA GLU A 49 4.56 -17.04 18.08
C GLU A 49 4.52 -16.04 16.93
N ASN A 50 5.70 -15.69 16.43
CA ASN A 50 5.82 -14.84 15.26
C ASN A 50 5.47 -15.62 14.00
N LEU A 51 4.86 -14.93 13.03
CA LEU A 51 4.62 -15.51 11.72
C LEU A 51 5.95 -15.83 11.02
N PRO A 52 6.04 -16.94 10.26
CA PRO A 52 7.25 -17.29 9.53
C PRO A 52 7.73 -16.15 8.62
N GLY A 53 9.01 -15.79 8.75
CA GLY A 53 9.63 -14.71 7.98
C GLY A 53 9.38 -13.30 8.52
N TRP A 54 8.64 -13.15 9.64
CA TRP A 54 8.29 -11.85 10.22
C TRP A 54 8.60 -11.79 11.72
N ASN A 55 8.75 -10.57 12.23
CA ASN A 55 9.03 -10.31 13.65
C ASN A 55 7.76 -9.89 14.43
N TYR A 56 6.59 -10.37 13.99
CA TYR A 56 5.31 -10.05 14.58
C TYR A 56 4.37 -11.26 14.56
N THR A 57 3.39 -11.26 15.46
CA THR A 57 2.38 -12.33 15.58
C THR A 57 1.23 -12.15 14.59
N PHE A 58 0.43 -13.19 14.37
CA PHE A 58 -0.78 -13.08 13.55
C PHE A 58 -1.72 -11.98 14.05
N TRP A 59 -1.97 -11.95 15.37
CA TRP A 59 -2.85 -10.94 15.96
C TRP A 59 -2.33 -9.52 15.76
N GLN A 60 -1.03 -9.27 15.96
CA GLN A 60 -0.45 -7.94 15.72
C GLN A 60 -0.67 -7.44 14.29
N TRP A 61 -0.50 -8.34 13.31
CA TRP A 61 -0.78 -8.02 11.91
C TRP A 61 -2.27 -7.73 11.67
N PHE A 62 -3.14 -8.61 12.17
CA PHE A 62 -4.58 -8.48 11.96
C PHE A 62 -5.18 -7.25 12.65
N ASP A 63 -4.68 -6.92 13.84
CA ASP A 63 -5.05 -5.72 14.58
C ASP A 63 -4.58 -4.45 13.86
N GLY A 64 -3.36 -4.43 13.34
CA GLY A 64 -2.88 -3.33 12.50
C GLY A 64 -3.74 -3.10 11.25
N VAL A 65 -4.23 -4.17 10.62
CA VAL A 65 -5.19 -4.09 9.50
C VAL A 65 -6.52 -3.46 9.95
N MET A 66 -7.07 -3.90 11.08
CA MET A 66 -8.31 -3.32 11.62
C MET A 66 -8.14 -1.82 11.94
N GLU A 67 -7.01 -1.44 12.53
CA GLU A 67 -6.73 -0.06 12.92
C GLU A 67 -6.60 0.87 11.72
N VAL A 68 -5.84 0.49 10.68
CA VAL A 68 -5.70 1.33 9.47
C VAL A 68 -7.03 1.47 8.72
N LEU A 69 -7.83 0.40 8.67
CA LEU A 69 -9.17 0.45 8.09
C LEU A 69 -10.09 1.39 8.88
N LYS A 70 -10.16 1.21 10.20
CA LYS A 70 -11.00 2.01 11.10
C LYS A 70 -10.66 3.50 10.98
N LYS A 71 -9.37 3.82 10.95
CA LYS A 71 -8.88 5.20 10.99
C LYS A 71 -8.94 5.93 9.65
N HIS A 72 -8.62 5.26 8.54
CA HIS A 72 -8.42 5.93 7.25
C HIS A 72 -9.29 5.40 6.11
N HIS A 73 -9.73 4.14 6.15
CA HIS A 73 -10.27 3.48 4.95
C HIS A 73 -11.64 2.83 5.13
N LYS A 74 -12.36 3.14 6.21
CA LYS A 74 -13.71 2.61 6.43
C LYS A 74 -14.65 2.81 5.22
N PRO A 75 -14.73 3.99 4.58
CA PRO A 75 -15.58 4.18 3.40
C PRO A 75 -15.12 3.30 2.22
N HIS A 76 -13.82 3.29 1.92
CA HIS A 76 -13.23 2.47 0.86
C HIS A 76 -13.45 0.97 1.06
N TRP A 77 -13.41 0.49 2.30
CA TRP A 77 -13.72 -0.89 2.64
C TRP A 77 -15.19 -1.20 2.38
N ASN A 78 -16.11 -0.35 2.85
CA ASN A 78 -17.56 -0.54 2.67
C ASN A 78 -17.95 -0.58 1.19
N ASP A 79 -17.32 0.24 0.35
CA ASP A 79 -17.60 0.33 -1.09
C ASP A 79 -16.95 -0.79 -1.93
N GLY A 80 -16.23 -1.71 -1.30
CA GLY A 80 -15.56 -2.76 -2.05
C GLY A 80 -14.31 -2.29 -2.80
N ALA A 81 -13.80 -1.08 -2.54
CA ALA A 81 -12.62 -0.54 -3.25
C ALA A 81 -11.32 -1.26 -2.83
N ILE A 82 -11.28 -1.73 -1.58
CA ILE A 82 -10.16 -2.51 -1.05
C ILE A 82 -10.52 -4.00 -1.08
N LEU A 83 -9.68 -4.78 -1.76
CA LEU A 83 -9.75 -6.24 -1.77
C LEU A 83 -9.15 -6.81 -0.47
N GLY A 84 -8.00 -6.27 -0.06
CA GLY A 84 -7.47 -6.40 1.29
C GLY A 84 -6.71 -7.70 1.53
N PHE A 85 -7.43 -8.80 1.78
CA PHE A 85 -6.85 -10.07 2.24
C PHE A 85 -6.37 -10.94 1.07
N VAL A 86 -5.28 -10.50 0.43
CA VAL A 86 -4.70 -11.13 -0.76
C VAL A 86 -3.18 -11.08 -0.66
N ASN A 87 -2.52 -12.22 -0.85
CA ASN A 87 -1.05 -12.30 -0.82
C ASN A 87 -0.44 -11.84 -2.16
N LYS A 88 0.88 -11.68 -2.20
CA LYS A 88 1.57 -11.22 -3.40
C LYS A 88 1.36 -12.13 -4.62
N GLN A 89 1.32 -13.45 -4.42
CA GLN A 89 1.12 -14.42 -5.50
C GLN A 89 -0.33 -14.38 -6.02
N GLN A 90 -1.32 -14.38 -5.13
CA GLN A 90 -2.72 -14.23 -5.51
C GLN A 90 -2.96 -12.92 -6.26
N ALA A 91 -2.35 -11.81 -5.82
CA ALA A 91 -2.44 -10.54 -6.53
C ALA A 91 -1.86 -10.62 -7.95
N HIS A 92 -0.75 -11.34 -8.13
CA HIS A 92 -0.19 -11.62 -9.45
C HIS A 92 -1.18 -12.38 -10.33
N ASP A 93 -1.73 -13.49 -9.82
CA ASP A 93 -2.59 -14.38 -10.60
C ASP A 93 -3.92 -13.71 -10.96
N LEU A 94 -4.44 -12.84 -10.10
CA LEU A 94 -5.65 -12.04 -10.37
C LEU A 94 -5.44 -10.96 -11.44
N LEU A 95 -4.21 -10.45 -11.57
CA LEU A 95 -3.90 -9.31 -12.43
C LEU A 95 -3.25 -9.69 -13.76
N ILE A 96 -2.57 -10.84 -13.86
CA ILE A 96 -1.77 -11.20 -15.05
C ILE A 96 -2.58 -11.17 -16.37
N ASN A 97 -3.85 -11.60 -16.31
CA ASN A 97 -4.75 -11.65 -17.46
C ASN A 97 -5.67 -10.42 -17.59
N LYS A 98 -5.42 -9.35 -16.84
CA LYS A 98 -6.20 -8.11 -16.90
C LYS A 98 -5.59 -7.11 -17.88
N PRO A 99 -6.32 -6.06 -18.29
CA PRO A 99 -5.76 -4.96 -19.06
C PRO A 99 -4.70 -4.19 -18.28
N ASP A 100 -3.80 -3.50 -18.99
CA ASP A 100 -2.82 -2.62 -18.37
C ASP A 100 -3.48 -1.48 -17.60
N GLY A 101 -2.82 -1.08 -16.50
CA GLY A 101 -3.37 -0.11 -15.57
C GLY A 101 -4.44 -0.68 -14.63
N THR A 102 -4.77 -1.98 -14.72
CA THR A 102 -5.61 -2.64 -13.71
C THR A 102 -4.82 -2.82 -12.43
N PHE A 103 -5.42 -2.45 -11.30
CA PHE A 103 -4.79 -2.51 -9.98
C PHE A 103 -5.74 -3.02 -8.90
N LEU A 104 -5.15 -3.47 -7.80
CA LEU A 104 -5.86 -3.83 -6.58
C LEU A 104 -5.13 -3.31 -5.35
N LEU A 105 -5.89 -3.12 -4.28
CA LEU A 105 -5.40 -2.73 -2.97
C LEU A 105 -5.41 -3.95 -2.05
N ARG A 106 -4.26 -4.25 -1.45
CA ARG A 106 -4.10 -5.37 -0.52
C ARG A 106 -3.35 -4.93 0.73
N PHE A 107 -3.62 -5.62 1.85
CA PHE A 107 -2.86 -5.42 3.08
C PHE A 107 -1.44 -5.96 2.90
N SER A 108 -0.48 -5.21 3.44
CA SER A 108 0.92 -5.59 3.35
C SER A 108 1.25 -6.70 4.34
N ASP A 109 2.00 -7.69 3.87
CA ASP A 109 2.66 -8.66 4.74
C ASP A 109 3.95 -8.08 5.33
N SER A 110 4.60 -7.10 4.69
CA SER A 110 5.89 -6.58 5.17
C SER A 110 5.77 -5.45 6.17
N GLU A 111 4.60 -4.82 6.26
CA GLU A 111 4.39 -3.61 7.05
C GLU A 111 3.03 -3.73 7.78
N ILE A 112 3.05 -3.77 9.11
CA ILE A 112 1.84 -3.87 9.92
C ILE A 112 0.96 -2.63 9.69
N GLY A 113 -0.32 -2.85 9.40
CA GLY A 113 -1.24 -1.76 9.06
C GLY A 113 -0.90 -1.03 7.76
N GLY A 114 -0.04 -1.62 6.92
CA GLY A 114 0.28 -1.10 5.61
C GLY A 114 -0.72 -1.54 4.54
N ILE A 115 -1.04 -0.66 3.59
CA ILE A 115 -1.77 -1.00 2.35
C ILE A 115 -0.83 -0.77 1.17
N THR A 116 -0.72 -1.75 0.28
CA THR A 116 0.07 -1.66 -0.95
C THR A 116 -0.84 -1.68 -2.18
N ILE A 117 -0.37 -1.04 -3.25
CA ILE A 117 -0.99 -1.05 -4.56
C ILE A 117 -0.23 -2.06 -5.41
N ALA A 118 -0.93 -3.08 -5.91
CA ALA A 118 -0.43 -3.97 -6.94
C ALA A 118 -1.11 -3.64 -8.26
N TRP A 119 -0.36 -3.48 -9.35
CA TRP A 119 -0.92 -3.19 -10.67
C TRP A 119 -0.22 -3.97 -11.77
N LYS A 120 -0.96 -4.21 -12.83
CA LYS A 120 -0.45 -4.75 -14.08
C LYS A 120 0.01 -3.60 -14.98
N PHE A 121 1.20 -3.77 -15.55
CA PHE A 121 1.67 -2.96 -16.67
C PHE A 121 2.61 -3.84 -17.49
N ASP A 122 2.31 -4.06 -18.76
CA ASP A 122 3.13 -4.90 -19.63
C ASP A 122 4.47 -4.20 -19.90
N SER A 123 5.56 -4.86 -19.48
CA SER A 123 6.92 -4.39 -19.66
C SER A 123 7.80 -5.60 -19.97
N PRO A 124 8.84 -5.47 -20.84
CA PRO A 124 9.68 -6.59 -21.24
C PRO A 124 10.29 -7.38 -20.07
N GLU A 125 10.49 -6.73 -18.91
CA GLU A 125 11.13 -7.33 -17.74
C GLU A 125 10.13 -7.81 -16.69
N ARG A 126 8.93 -7.20 -16.60
CA ARG A 126 7.98 -7.47 -15.53
C ARG A 126 6.56 -7.01 -15.83
N ASN A 127 5.61 -7.92 -15.68
CA ASN A 127 4.19 -7.63 -15.97
C ASN A 127 3.38 -7.18 -14.75
N LEU A 128 3.96 -7.24 -13.55
CA LEU A 128 3.30 -6.89 -12.29
C LEU A 128 4.21 -6.09 -11.36
N TRP A 129 3.66 -5.00 -10.85
CA TRP A 129 4.35 -4.05 -9.99
C TRP A 129 3.65 -3.95 -8.64
N ASN A 130 4.42 -3.75 -7.57
CA ASN A 130 3.91 -3.55 -6.22
C ASN A 130 4.60 -2.33 -5.63
N LEU A 131 3.81 -1.36 -5.18
CA LEU A 131 4.34 -0.17 -4.52
C LEU A 131 4.74 -0.49 -3.09
N LYS A 132 5.70 0.28 -2.56
CA LYS A 132 5.99 0.23 -1.13
C LYS A 132 4.68 0.52 -0.35
N PRO A 133 4.38 -0.25 0.72
CA PRO A 133 3.16 -0.06 1.48
C PRO A 133 3.06 1.35 2.07
N PHE A 134 1.85 1.90 2.07
CA PHE A 134 1.49 3.12 2.78
C PHE A 134 0.94 2.79 4.16
N THR A 135 1.37 3.56 5.15
CA THR A 135 0.97 3.43 6.55
C THR A 135 0.03 4.56 6.97
N THR A 136 -0.51 4.48 8.18
CA THR A 136 -1.23 5.57 8.88
C THR A 136 -0.52 6.93 8.76
N ARG A 137 0.82 6.95 8.82
CA ARG A 137 1.59 8.19 8.68
C ARG A 137 1.44 8.78 7.28
N ASP A 138 1.54 7.94 6.26
CA ASP A 138 1.45 8.35 4.86
C ASP A 138 0.05 8.86 4.52
N PHE A 139 -0.99 8.20 5.03
CA PHE A 139 -2.38 8.61 4.84
C PHE A 139 -2.75 9.90 5.57
N SER A 140 -2.02 10.24 6.64
CA SER A 140 -2.17 11.52 7.34
C SER A 140 -1.56 12.69 6.55
N ILE A 141 -0.54 12.42 5.71
CA ILE A 141 0.07 13.43 4.83
C ILE A 141 -0.80 13.66 3.58
N ARG A 142 -1.24 12.57 2.95
CA ARG A 142 -2.08 12.61 1.75
C ARG A 142 -2.94 11.35 1.69
N SER A 143 -4.23 11.54 1.42
CA SER A 143 -5.20 10.45 1.41
C SER A 143 -4.86 9.39 0.35
N LEU A 144 -5.34 8.16 0.55
CA LEU A 144 -5.17 7.09 -0.43
C LEU A 144 -5.81 7.44 -1.77
N ALA A 145 -7.01 8.03 -1.75
CA ALA A 145 -7.72 8.43 -2.96
C ALA A 145 -6.90 9.46 -3.75
N ASP A 146 -6.41 10.52 -3.09
CA ASP A 146 -5.60 11.54 -3.77
C ASP A 146 -4.30 10.96 -4.34
N ARG A 147 -3.63 10.05 -3.62
CA ARG A 147 -2.45 9.33 -4.13
C ARG A 147 -2.76 8.48 -5.36
N LEU A 148 -3.92 7.81 -5.39
CA LEU A 148 -4.36 7.05 -6.56
C LEU A 148 -4.74 7.99 -7.74
N GLY A 149 -5.29 9.16 -7.43
CA GLY A 149 -5.59 10.20 -8.42
C GLY A 149 -4.34 10.75 -9.11
N ASP A 150 -3.24 10.89 -8.37
CA ASP A 150 -1.96 11.36 -8.92
C ASP A 150 -1.32 10.35 -9.90
N LEU A 151 -1.64 9.05 -9.78
CA LEU A 151 -1.10 7.99 -10.62
C LEU A 151 -2.01 7.75 -11.84
N SER A 152 -1.73 8.47 -12.93
CA SER A 152 -2.54 8.46 -14.17
C SER A 152 -2.59 7.09 -14.86
N TYR A 153 -1.51 6.31 -14.79
CA TYR A 153 -1.42 4.97 -15.37
C TYR A 153 -2.23 3.91 -14.62
N LEU A 154 -2.80 4.23 -13.44
CA LEU A 154 -3.78 3.38 -12.76
C LEU A 154 -5.18 3.74 -13.26
N ILE A 155 -5.81 2.78 -13.93
CA ILE A 155 -7.03 3.02 -14.72
C ILE A 155 -8.22 2.26 -14.16
N TYR A 156 -8.04 0.97 -13.82
CA TYR A 156 -9.14 0.10 -13.39
C TYR A 156 -8.88 -0.50 -12.01
N VAL A 157 -9.83 -0.35 -11.10
CA VAL A 157 -9.88 -1.09 -9.84
C VAL A 157 -10.39 -2.49 -10.15
N PHE A 158 -9.62 -3.51 -9.77
CA PHE A 158 -10.01 -4.91 -9.93
C PHE A 158 -11.45 -5.15 -9.41
N PRO A 159 -12.27 -5.92 -10.14
CA PRO A 159 -11.93 -6.67 -11.36
C PRO A 159 -11.90 -5.88 -12.67
N ASP A 160 -12.66 -4.78 -12.77
CA ASP A 160 -12.94 -4.06 -14.03
C ASP A 160 -13.63 -2.69 -13.84
N ARG A 161 -13.60 -2.10 -12.64
CA ARG A 161 -14.27 -0.81 -12.38
C ARG A 161 -13.34 0.38 -12.71
N PRO A 162 -13.76 1.41 -13.44
CA PRO A 162 -12.97 2.61 -13.64
C PRO A 162 -12.54 3.26 -12.31
N LYS A 163 -11.29 3.72 -12.22
CA LYS A 163 -10.73 4.35 -11.01
C LYS A 163 -11.59 5.52 -10.53
N ASP A 164 -12.00 6.39 -11.45
CA ASP A 164 -12.75 7.58 -11.10
C ASP A 164 -14.16 7.26 -10.62
N GLU A 165 -14.79 6.18 -11.09
CA GLU A 165 -16.08 5.72 -10.56
C GLU A 165 -15.97 5.35 -9.08
N VAL A 166 -14.86 4.71 -8.70
CA VAL A 166 -14.63 4.21 -7.33
C VAL A 166 -14.12 5.31 -6.39
N PHE A 167 -13.20 6.17 -6.86
CA PHE A 167 -12.44 7.09 -6.01
C PHE A 167 -12.77 8.57 -6.15
N SER A 168 -13.47 9.01 -7.20
CA SER A 168 -13.71 10.46 -7.44
C SER A 168 -14.36 11.18 -6.26
N LYS A 169 -15.34 10.54 -5.61
CA LYS A 169 -16.03 11.07 -4.43
C LYS A 169 -15.13 11.26 -3.19
N TYR A 170 -13.93 10.68 -3.21
CA TYR A 170 -12.95 10.76 -2.12
C TYR A 170 -11.80 11.72 -2.42
N TYR A 171 -11.75 12.32 -3.62
CA TYR A 171 -10.73 13.29 -3.96
C TYR A 171 -10.91 14.59 -3.21
N THR A 172 -9.80 15.14 -2.73
CA THR A 172 -9.78 16.45 -2.10
C THR A 172 -10.00 17.51 -3.19
N PRO A 173 -11.04 18.36 -3.08
CA PRO A 173 -11.28 19.41 -4.05
C PRO A 173 -10.07 20.35 -4.16
N VAL A 174 -9.70 20.70 -5.39
CA VAL A 174 -8.62 21.65 -5.64
C VAL A 174 -9.11 23.06 -5.27
N LEU A 175 -8.90 23.47 -4.03
CA LEU A 175 -9.08 24.86 -3.58
C LEU A 175 -7.92 25.71 -4.12
N ALA A 176 -7.92 25.96 -5.43
CA ALA A 176 -6.88 26.69 -6.15
C ALA A 176 -7.26 28.16 -6.39
N LYS A 177 -7.83 28.85 -5.38
CA LYS A 177 -7.86 30.31 -5.45
C LYS A 177 -6.57 30.83 -4.83
N ALA A 178 -5.74 31.47 -5.66
CA ALA A 178 -4.64 32.29 -5.18
C ALA A 178 -5.25 33.35 -4.24
N VAL A 179 -4.78 33.37 -3.00
CA VAL A 179 -5.09 34.44 -2.07
C VAL A 179 -3.85 35.32 -2.06
N ASP A 180 -4.03 36.58 -2.47
CA ASP A 180 -2.99 37.60 -2.34
C ASP A 180 -1.66 37.27 -3.05
N GLY A 181 -1.73 36.75 -4.29
CA GLY A 181 -0.55 36.44 -5.11
C GLY A 181 0.25 35.19 -4.68
N TYR A 182 -0.07 34.57 -3.55
CA TYR A 182 0.56 33.31 -3.12
C TYR A 182 -0.12 32.09 -3.74
N VAL A 183 0.67 31.30 -4.47
CA VAL A 183 0.24 29.99 -5.00
C VAL A 183 0.59 28.91 -3.99
N LYS A 184 -0.41 28.15 -3.54
CA LYS A 184 -0.20 27.06 -2.58
C LYS A 184 0.46 25.86 -3.27
N PRO A 185 1.62 25.37 -2.81
CA PRO A 185 2.25 24.19 -3.39
C PRO A 185 1.40 22.93 -3.15
N GLN A 186 1.44 21.99 -4.09
CA GLN A 186 0.73 20.71 -4.00
C GLN A 186 1.71 19.55 -4.01
N ILE A 187 1.53 18.61 -3.07
CA ILE A 187 2.28 17.36 -3.02
C ILE A 187 1.56 16.35 -3.91
N LYS A 188 2.29 15.72 -4.84
CA LYS A 188 1.78 14.64 -5.69
C LYS A 188 2.60 13.37 -5.51
N GLN A 189 1.92 12.22 -5.57
CA GLN A 189 2.56 10.92 -5.67
C GLN A 189 3.07 10.71 -7.11
N VAL A 190 4.33 10.28 -7.23
CA VAL A 190 4.93 9.89 -8.51
C VAL A 190 5.70 8.58 -8.35
N VAL A 191 5.81 7.80 -9.43
CA VAL A 191 6.67 6.62 -9.50
C VAL A 191 7.59 6.83 -10.70
N PRO A 192 8.89 7.13 -10.48
CA PRO A 192 9.79 7.62 -11.53
C PRO A 192 9.77 6.82 -12.84
N GLU A 193 9.78 5.49 -12.75
CA GLU A 193 9.75 4.59 -13.91
C GLU A 193 8.50 4.74 -14.79
N PHE A 194 7.40 5.26 -14.23
CA PHE A 194 6.10 5.36 -14.91
C PHE A 194 5.73 6.80 -15.28
N VAL A 195 6.54 7.80 -14.92
CA VAL A 195 6.27 9.22 -15.26
C VAL A 195 6.34 9.44 -16.78
N ASN A 196 7.21 8.69 -17.47
CA ASN A 196 7.40 8.82 -18.92
C ASN A 196 6.42 7.98 -19.76
N ALA A 197 5.82 6.93 -19.20
CA ALA A 197 4.85 6.10 -19.93
C ALA A 197 3.54 6.85 -20.25
N SER A 198 3.25 7.92 -19.50
CA SER A 198 2.13 8.84 -19.76
C SER A 198 2.49 10.06 -20.60
N ALA A 199 3.76 10.22 -20.99
CA ALA A 199 4.30 11.44 -21.58
C ALA A 199 4.65 11.28 -23.07
N ASP A 200 3.83 10.59 -23.85
CA ASP A 200 3.87 10.69 -25.31
C ASP A 200 2.99 11.86 -25.78
N ALA A 201 3.31 13.07 -25.30
CA ALA A 201 2.93 14.37 -25.86
C ALA A 201 3.59 15.49 -25.04
N GLY A 202 4.81 15.88 -25.40
CA GLY A 202 5.42 17.13 -24.93
C GLY A 202 6.67 16.92 -24.07
N GLY A 203 7.83 17.06 -24.69
CA GLY A 203 9.13 16.88 -24.05
C GLY A 203 9.39 17.85 -22.91
N SER A 204 9.96 17.32 -21.83
CA SER A 204 10.93 17.97 -20.94
C SER A 204 11.45 16.88 -20.00
N SER A 205 12.66 16.39 -20.25
CA SER A 205 13.32 15.40 -19.40
C SER A 205 13.64 16.06 -18.05
N ALA A 206 12.88 15.74 -17.00
CA ALA A 206 13.18 16.16 -15.64
C ALA A 206 14.22 15.20 -15.05
N THR A 207 15.49 15.59 -15.10
CA THR A 207 16.56 14.94 -14.34
C THR A 207 16.35 15.21 -12.86
N TYR A 208 15.67 14.29 -12.17
CA TYR A 208 15.65 14.30 -10.71
C TYR A 208 16.97 13.74 -10.19
N MET A 209 17.67 14.54 -9.37
CA MET A 209 18.86 14.07 -8.66
C MET A 209 18.47 12.99 -7.66
N ASP A 210 19.12 11.84 -7.76
CA ASP A 210 19.10 10.81 -6.74
C ASP A 210 19.57 11.45 -5.42
N GLN A 211 18.86 11.18 -4.32
CA GLN A 211 19.22 11.77 -3.03
C GLN A 211 20.60 11.24 -2.61
N ALA A 212 21.63 12.07 -2.76
CA ALA A 212 22.93 11.77 -2.20
C ALA A 212 22.80 11.52 -0.69
N PRO A 213 23.42 10.46 -0.13
CA PRO A 213 23.41 10.24 1.30
C PRO A 213 24.00 11.47 2.00
N SER A 214 23.33 11.93 3.05
CA SER A 214 23.80 13.07 3.84
C SER A 214 25.25 12.83 4.28
N PRO A 215 26.15 13.82 4.13
CA PRO A 215 27.53 13.65 4.55
C PRO A 215 27.56 13.37 6.05
N ALA A 216 28.21 12.26 6.43
CA ALA A 216 28.46 11.94 7.82
C ALA A 216 29.28 13.08 8.45
N VAL A 217 28.82 13.56 9.61
CA VAL A 217 29.57 14.54 10.41
C VAL A 217 30.84 13.84 10.92
N CYS A 218 31.98 14.10 10.30
CA CYS A 218 33.27 13.68 10.81
C CYS A 218 33.55 14.38 12.15
N PRO A 219 34.07 13.69 13.18
CA PRO A 219 34.53 14.34 14.40
C PRO A 219 35.76 15.20 14.08
N GLN A 220 35.75 16.44 14.57
CA GLN A 220 36.85 17.39 14.43
C GLN A 220 38.15 16.80 15.01
N ALA A 221 39.22 16.84 14.21
CA ALA A 221 40.57 16.57 14.70
C ALA A 221 41.05 17.73 15.60
N PRO A 222 41.75 17.47 16.71
CA PRO A 222 42.30 18.52 17.55
C PRO A 222 43.48 19.20 16.84
N TYR A 223 43.42 20.54 16.78
CA TYR A 223 44.51 21.40 16.33
C TYR A 223 45.75 21.21 17.23
N ASN A 224 46.87 20.75 16.67
CA ASN A 224 48.19 20.94 17.26
C ASN A 224 48.88 22.12 16.56
N MET A 225 49.08 23.20 17.31
CA MET A 225 49.79 24.41 16.90
C MET A 225 51.30 24.26 17.14
N TYR A 226 52.06 24.41 16.04
CA TYR A 226 53.46 24.83 15.84
C TYR A 226 54.65 24.25 16.67
N PRO A 227 55.80 24.00 16.01
CA PRO A 227 57.06 23.67 16.68
C PRO A 227 57.76 24.93 17.23
N GLN A 228 58.32 24.83 18.44
CA GLN A 228 59.32 25.77 18.93
C GLN A 228 60.72 25.35 18.46
N LYS A 229 61.56 26.37 18.23
CA LYS A 229 62.93 26.33 17.69
C LYS A 229 63.87 25.40 18.44
#